data_AF-A0A953RDH4-F1
#
_entry.id   AF-A0A953RDH4-F1
#
_cell.length_a   1.000
_cell.length_b   1.000
_cell.length_c   1.000
_cell.angle_alpha   90.00
_cell.angle_beta   90.00
_cell.angle_gamma   90.00
#
_symmetry.space_group_name_H-M   'P 1'
#
loop_
_entity.id
_entity.type
_entity.pdbx_description
1 polymer ?
#
loop_
_entity_poly.entity_id
_entity_poly.type
_entity_poly.pdbx_seq_one_letter_code
_entity_poly.pdbx_strand_id
1 'polypeptide(L)'
;NNLTTIRASEDRFDQTRWRRFLYASRLASALGIWPFTDVLMSSETGNLLLATLSAGPVGVGDRIGTMNTANLLRAVRRDGVIVKPDVPLTPIDVSYLSESQLLLTPLIASTYTDFGDLRAYYLFAFPLGPNTQAVFRLSDVGVSQPVYLYNSLDGTGRVVDPADLLSESIDNGWIYQEAAPIGISGVAVIGDSGHFVPLGKKRVTQLTDDGTVHLSIAFAKGETSRTIEGYSPDAPTITTVAGDVGVMDYNPRTLRFTIPVMPGADGTASLQIARTGAGTGLRGAPGRERPRQDGGTDDRLLSSVSGVRQAGAK
;
A
#
# COMPACT_ATOMS: atom_id res chain seq x y z
N ASN A 1 -29.96 9.09 -4.95
CA ASN A 1 -29.75 9.39 -3.52
C ASN A 1 -29.18 10.80 -3.45
N ASN A 2 -29.72 11.67 -2.58
CA ASN A 2 -29.28 13.07 -2.46
C ASN A 2 -28.37 13.30 -1.24
N LEU A 3 -28.26 12.31 -0.34
CA LEU A 3 -27.38 12.38 0.81
C LEU A 3 -25.98 11.91 0.41
N THR A 4 -25.03 12.84 0.37
CA THR A 4 -23.64 12.57 -0.03
C THR A 4 -22.73 12.27 1.16
N THR A 5 -22.98 12.88 2.32
CA THR A 5 -22.20 12.69 3.55
C THR A 5 -23.10 12.50 4.76
N ILE A 6 -22.60 11.85 5.82
CA ILE A 6 -23.32 11.74 7.10
C ILE A 6 -22.31 11.75 8.26
N ARG A 7 -22.65 12.41 9.38
CA ARG A 7 -21.90 12.25 10.63
C ARG A 7 -22.13 10.82 11.14
N ALA A 8 -21.07 10.02 11.20
CA ALA A 8 -21.11 8.60 11.55
C ALA A 8 -20.56 8.33 12.97
N SER A 9 -20.46 9.37 13.79
CA SER A 9 -19.87 9.40 15.12
C SER A 9 -20.67 10.30 16.07
N GLU A 10 -20.37 10.17 17.36
CA GLU A 10 -20.79 11.11 18.40
C GLU A 10 -19.96 12.41 18.36
N ASP A 11 -20.49 13.48 18.96
CA ASP A 11 -19.83 14.79 19.05
C ASP A 11 -18.38 14.68 19.53
N ARG A 12 -17.49 15.48 18.92
CA ARG A 12 -16.05 15.56 19.23
C ARG A 12 -15.34 14.22 19.09
N PHE A 13 -14.75 13.96 17.92
CA PHE A 13 -14.08 12.69 17.66
C PHE A 13 -12.86 12.47 18.56
N ASP A 14 -12.73 11.27 19.12
CA ASP A 14 -11.55 10.79 19.86
C ASP A 14 -11.43 9.26 19.77
N GLN A 15 -10.36 8.72 20.36
CA GLN A 15 -10.02 7.29 20.34
C GLN A 15 -11.13 6.37 20.88
N THR A 16 -11.95 6.84 21.83
CA THR A 16 -13.05 6.03 22.39
C THR A 16 -14.17 5.79 21.38
N ARG A 17 -14.27 6.64 20.34
CA ARG A 17 -15.29 6.56 19.28
C ARG A 17 -14.85 5.75 18.06
N TRP A 18 -13.57 5.43 17.90
CA TRP A 18 -13.02 4.76 16.70
C TRP A 18 -13.78 3.47 16.34
N ARG A 19 -14.01 2.58 17.32
CA ARG A 19 -14.76 1.32 17.11
C ARG A 19 -16.15 1.57 16.53
N ARG A 20 -16.95 2.44 17.17
CA ARG A 20 -18.32 2.76 16.72
C ARG A 20 -18.31 3.40 15.33
N PHE A 21 -17.40 4.35 15.11
CA PHE A 21 -17.27 5.07 13.86
C PHE A 21 -16.93 4.15 12.67
N LEU A 22 -16.07 3.15 12.85
CA LEU A 22 -15.70 2.22 11.77
C LEU A 22 -16.89 1.32 11.35
N TYR A 23 -17.67 0.81 12.30
CA TYR A 23 -18.89 0.06 11.96
C TYR A 23 -19.98 0.94 11.33
N ALA A 24 -20.16 2.16 11.83
CA ALA A 24 -21.07 3.14 11.23
C ALA A 24 -20.61 3.54 9.81
N SER A 25 -19.29 3.64 9.59
CA SER A 25 -18.69 3.88 8.27
C SER A 25 -18.97 2.73 7.30
N ARG A 26 -19.01 1.47 7.77
CA ARG A 26 -19.45 0.35 6.92
C ARG A 26 -20.89 0.54 6.44
N LEU A 27 -21.82 0.88 7.34
CA LEU A 27 -23.21 1.13 6.97
C LEU A 27 -23.35 2.33 6.02
N ALA A 28 -22.66 3.44 6.30
CA ALA A 28 -22.67 4.63 5.44
C ALA A 28 -22.14 4.31 4.03
N SER A 29 -20.99 3.64 3.94
CA SER A 29 -20.37 3.27 2.65
C SER A 29 -21.26 2.35 1.82
N ALA A 30 -21.95 1.39 2.43
CA ALA A 30 -22.90 0.50 1.77
C ALA A 30 -24.11 1.24 1.17
N LEU A 31 -24.46 2.41 1.70
CA LEU A 31 -25.52 3.28 1.19
C LEU A 31 -25.03 4.33 0.17
N GLY A 32 -23.73 4.30 -0.18
CA GLY A 32 -23.09 5.27 -1.05
C GLY A 32 -22.84 6.64 -0.40
N ILE A 33 -22.78 6.69 0.94
CA ILE A 33 -22.65 7.91 1.74
C ILE A 33 -21.24 7.97 2.34
N TRP A 34 -20.57 9.12 2.25
CA TRP A 34 -19.25 9.32 2.86
C TRP A 34 -19.38 9.60 4.37
N PRO A 35 -18.73 8.83 5.24
CA PRO A 35 -18.78 9.04 6.69
C PRO A 35 -17.90 10.22 7.11
N PHE A 36 -18.45 11.07 7.97
CA PHE A 36 -17.77 12.17 8.64
C PHE A 36 -17.59 11.84 10.13
N THR A 37 -16.37 12.04 10.65
CA THR A 37 -15.98 11.79 12.05
C THR A 37 -16.53 12.78 13.06
N ASP A 38 -17.20 13.85 12.62
CA ASP A 38 -17.28 15.10 13.39
C ASP A 38 -15.89 15.75 13.62
N VAL A 39 -15.86 16.90 14.30
CA VAL A 39 -14.65 17.68 14.54
C VAL A 39 -13.67 17.00 15.50
N LEU A 40 -12.39 17.13 15.19
CA LEU A 40 -11.24 16.66 15.97
C LEU A 40 -10.20 17.78 16.15
N MET A 41 -9.20 17.61 17.00
CA MET A 41 -8.09 18.58 17.08
C MET A 41 -6.98 18.19 16.12
N SER A 42 -6.47 19.12 15.33
CA SER A 42 -5.45 18.85 14.29
C SER A 42 -4.12 18.30 14.84
N SER A 43 -3.86 18.45 16.13
CA SER A 43 -2.74 17.82 16.85
C SER A 43 -2.91 16.31 17.11
N GLU A 44 -4.12 15.77 17.01
CA GLU A 44 -4.45 14.37 17.31
C GLU A 44 -4.24 13.48 16.07
N THR A 45 -2.99 13.12 15.79
CA THR A 45 -2.60 12.40 14.57
C THR A 45 -3.42 11.15 14.28
N GLY A 46 -3.73 10.31 15.27
CA GLY A 46 -4.56 9.12 15.07
C GLY A 46 -5.99 9.46 14.65
N ASN A 47 -6.61 10.48 15.25
CA ASN A 47 -7.95 10.95 14.89
C ASN A 47 -7.96 11.54 13.47
N LEU A 48 -6.98 12.39 13.15
CA LEU A 48 -6.86 13.06 11.85
C LEU A 48 -6.59 12.06 10.72
N LEU A 49 -5.74 11.06 10.96
CA LEU A 49 -5.49 9.94 10.05
C LEU A 49 -6.80 9.18 9.77
N LEU A 50 -7.50 8.75 10.82
CA LEU A 50 -8.73 7.96 10.69
C LEU A 50 -9.85 8.77 10.00
N ALA A 51 -9.95 10.07 10.26
CA ALA A 51 -10.83 10.98 9.52
C ALA A 51 -10.45 11.12 8.03
N THR A 52 -9.15 11.11 7.70
CA THR A 52 -8.69 11.16 6.30
C THR A 52 -9.00 9.83 5.58
N LEU A 53 -8.77 8.70 6.26
CA LEU A 53 -9.05 7.36 5.75
C LEU A 53 -10.56 7.07 5.65
N SER A 54 -11.43 7.82 6.33
CA SER A 54 -12.90 7.74 6.14
C SER A 54 -13.34 8.15 4.73
N ALA A 55 -12.45 8.83 3.98
CA ALA A 55 -12.70 9.36 2.64
C ALA A 55 -13.86 10.38 2.54
N GLY A 56 -14.42 10.82 3.66
CA GLY A 56 -15.40 11.89 3.76
C GLY A 56 -14.78 13.25 4.08
N PRO A 57 -15.59 14.19 4.62
CA PRO A 57 -15.08 15.47 5.12
C PRO A 57 -14.09 15.30 6.27
N VAL A 58 -13.06 16.14 6.31
CA VAL A 58 -12.15 16.28 7.46
C VAL A 58 -12.46 17.62 8.13
N GLY A 59 -12.91 17.58 9.39
CA GLY A 59 -13.30 18.75 10.17
C GLY A 59 -12.38 18.94 11.38
N VAL A 60 -11.80 20.13 11.52
CA VAL A 60 -10.92 20.47 12.66
C VAL A 60 -11.59 21.51 13.56
N GLY A 61 -11.50 21.28 14.87
CA GLY A 61 -12.14 22.08 15.93
C GLY A 61 -11.16 22.91 16.76
N ASP A 62 -9.91 23.04 16.31
CA ASP A 62 -8.86 23.79 16.99
C ASP A 62 -9.26 25.24 17.28
N ARG A 63 -8.82 25.77 18.42
CA ARG A 63 -8.95 27.21 18.70
C ARG A 63 -8.24 28.01 17.61
N ILE A 64 -8.84 29.11 17.17
CA ILE A 64 -8.23 30.02 16.18
C ILE A 64 -6.78 30.36 16.62
N GLY A 65 -5.85 30.16 15.68
CA GLY A 65 -4.41 30.35 15.91
C GLY A 65 -3.66 29.19 16.58
N THR A 66 -4.29 28.03 16.83
CA THR A 66 -3.64 26.85 17.45
C THR A 66 -3.52 25.61 16.57
N MET A 67 -4.02 25.70 15.34
CA MET A 67 -4.00 24.59 14.39
C MET A 67 -2.57 24.09 14.13
N ASN A 68 -2.36 22.79 14.29
CA ASN A 68 -1.15 22.09 13.87
C ASN A 68 -1.17 21.91 12.34
N THR A 69 -0.83 22.98 11.62
CA THR A 69 -0.78 23.01 10.15
C THR A 69 0.13 21.93 9.58
N ALA A 70 1.24 21.59 10.25
CA ALA A 70 2.16 20.56 9.78
C ALA A 70 1.50 19.17 9.74
N ASN A 71 0.70 18.83 10.75
CA ASN A 71 -0.05 17.57 10.77
C ASN A 71 -1.27 17.62 9.85
N LEU A 72 -1.98 18.76 9.77
CA LEU A 72 -3.11 18.93 8.85
C LEU A 72 -2.70 18.78 7.37
N LEU A 73 -1.52 19.28 7.00
CA LEU A 73 -0.95 19.11 5.65
C LEU A 73 -0.60 17.65 5.28
N ARG A 74 -0.75 16.69 6.20
CA ARG A 74 -0.74 15.26 5.87
C ARG A 74 -2.10 14.78 5.35
N ALA A 75 -3.20 15.42 5.74
CA ALA A 75 -4.55 15.11 5.26
C ALA A 75 -4.92 15.89 3.98
N VAL A 76 -4.38 17.10 3.81
CA VAL A 76 -4.74 18.02 2.71
C VAL A 76 -3.50 18.58 2.00
N ARG A 77 -3.63 18.88 0.71
CA ARG A 77 -2.64 19.69 -0.03
C ARG A 77 -2.66 21.14 0.47
N ARG A 78 -1.68 21.95 0.05
CA ARG A 78 -1.64 23.39 0.40
C ARG A 78 -2.88 24.21 0.02
N ASP A 79 -3.68 23.76 -0.95
CA ASP A 79 -4.94 24.40 -1.36
C ASP A 79 -6.19 23.85 -0.65
N GLY A 80 -6.02 23.02 0.39
CA GLY A 80 -7.13 22.46 1.17
C GLY A 80 -7.82 21.26 0.53
N VAL A 81 -7.39 20.81 -0.65
CA VAL A 81 -7.91 19.58 -1.26
C VAL A 81 -7.48 18.37 -0.42
N ILE A 82 -8.44 17.60 0.07
CA ILE A 82 -8.18 16.39 0.87
C ILE A 82 -7.55 15.30 -0.03
N VAL A 83 -6.42 14.76 0.41
CA VAL A 83 -5.78 13.58 -0.20
C VAL A 83 -6.28 12.35 0.55
N LYS A 84 -7.22 11.63 -0.08
CA LYS A 84 -8.06 10.61 0.56
C LYS A 84 -8.11 9.32 -0.29
N PRO A 85 -8.51 8.18 0.29
CA PRO A 85 -8.69 6.95 -0.46
C PRO A 85 -9.99 6.96 -1.27
N ASP A 86 -10.16 5.95 -2.12
CA ASP A 86 -11.32 5.82 -3.02
C ASP A 86 -12.56 5.27 -2.32
N VAL A 87 -12.38 4.61 -1.17
CA VAL A 87 -13.48 4.08 -0.33
C VAL A 87 -13.27 4.45 1.13
N PRO A 88 -14.31 4.45 1.99
CA PRO A 88 -14.12 4.63 3.43
C PRO A 88 -13.36 3.46 4.08
N LEU A 89 -12.54 3.78 5.09
CA LEU A 89 -11.97 2.82 6.03
C LEU A 89 -13.09 2.06 6.77
N THR A 90 -13.08 0.74 6.67
CA THR A 90 -14.07 -0.13 7.33
C THR A 90 -13.40 -1.37 7.93
N PRO A 91 -13.97 -1.99 8.98
CA PRO A 91 -13.41 -3.19 9.59
C PRO A 91 -13.35 -4.34 8.58
N ILE A 92 -12.31 -5.17 8.69
CA ILE A 92 -12.12 -6.36 7.87
C ILE A 92 -12.85 -7.56 8.46
N ASP A 93 -13.09 -8.62 7.68
CA ASP A 93 -13.95 -9.75 8.08
C ASP A 93 -13.50 -10.43 9.39
N VAL A 94 -12.19 -10.60 9.61
CA VAL A 94 -11.67 -11.15 10.87
C VAL A 94 -12.01 -10.27 12.10
N SER A 95 -12.10 -8.95 11.94
CA SER A 95 -12.55 -8.05 13.01
C SER A 95 -14.00 -8.30 13.39
N TYR A 96 -14.90 -8.48 12.41
CA TYR A 96 -16.30 -8.84 12.65
C TYR A 96 -16.42 -10.19 13.37
N LEU A 97 -15.65 -11.20 12.94
CA LEU A 97 -15.67 -12.53 13.54
C LEU A 97 -15.18 -12.49 14.99
N SER A 98 -14.01 -11.89 15.27
CA SER A 98 -13.46 -11.78 16.62
C SER A 98 -14.36 -10.99 17.57
N GLU A 99 -15.00 -9.91 17.09
CA GLU A 99 -15.96 -9.14 17.88
C GLU A 99 -17.25 -9.90 18.16
N SER A 100 -17.77 -10.67 17.19
CA SER A 100 -18.95 -11.53 17.40
C SER A 100 -18.72 -12.62 18.46
N GLN A 101 -17.46 -13.00 18.67
CA GLN A 101 -17.00 -13.99 19.65
C GLN A 101 -16.47 -13.34 20.95
N LEU A 102 -16.53 -12.01 21.06
CA LEU A 102 -16.04 -11.24 22.22
C LEU A 102 -14.56 -11.48 22.57
N LEU A 103 -13.71 -11.77 21.58
CA LEU A 103 -12.30 -12.15 21.80
C LEU A 103 -11.38 -10.99 22.24
N LEU A 104 -11.85 -9.74 22.15
CA LEU A 104 -11.09 -8.52 22.48
C LEU A 104 -9.71 -8.41 21.78
N THR A 105 -9.55 -9.03 20.62
CA THR A 105 -8.41 -8.81 19.73
C THR A 105 -8.41 -7.37 19.21
N PRO A 106 -7.29 -6.85 18.69
CA PRO A 106 -7.30 -5.60 17.96
C PRO A 106 -8.34 -5.57 16.84
N LEU A 107 -8.99 -4.42 16.67
CA LEU A 107 -9.84 -4.15 15.52
C LEU A 107 -8.92 -3.71 14.38
N ILE A 108 -9.00 -4.42 13.26
CA ILE A 108 -8.28 -4.14 12.03
C ILE A 108 -9.28 -3.62 10.99
N ALA A 109 -8.92 -2.54 10.30
CA ALA A 109 -9.71 -1.91 9.26
C ALA A 109 -8.85 -1.60 8.03
N SER A 110 -9.46 -1.64 6.85
CA SER A 110 -8.77 -1.37 5.58
C SER A 110 -9.55 -0.43 4.66
N THR A 111 -8.81 0.32 3.84
CA THR A 111 -9.29 1.07 2.68
C THR A 111 -8.25 0.99 1.56
N TYR A 112 -8.54 1.51 0.37
CA TYR A 112 -7.65 1.48 -0.78
C TYR A 112 -7.77 2.71 -1.70
N THR A 113 -6.74 2.90 -2.54
CA THR A 113 -6.80 3.69 -3.77
C THR A 113 -6.52 2.77 -4.95
N ASP A 114 -7.32 2.89 -6.00
CA ASP A 114 -7.40 1.91 -7.10
C ASP A 114 -7.01 2.51 -8.45
N PHE A 115 -5.87 2.10 -9.02
CA PHE A 115 -5.44 2.48 -10.37
C PHE A 115 -5.64 1.35 -11.39
N GLY A 116 -6.55 0.40 -11.14
CA GLY A 116 -6.78 -0.77 -11.98
C GLY A 116 -5.91 -1.93 -11.50
N ASP A 117 -4.92 -2.32 -12.30
CA ASP A 117 -4.01 -3.43 -11.97
C ASP A 117 -3.12 -3.15 -10.75
N LEU A 118 -2.99 -1.87 -10.38
CA LEU A 118 -2.28 -1.41 -9.19
C LEU A 118 -3.26 -0.79 -8.18
N ARG A 119 -3.57 -1.54 -7.13
CA ARG A 119 -4.37 -1.06 -5.99
C ARG A 119 -3.52 -1.01 -4.74
N ALA A 120 -3.43 0.17 -4.15
CA ALA A 120 -2.72 0.40 -2.89
C ALA A 120 -3.69 0.37 -1.72
N TYR A 121 -3.32 -0.35 -0.67
CA TYR A 121 -4.16 -0.58 0.50
C TYR A 121 -3.59 0.15 1.72
N TYR A 122 -4.49 0.60 2.59
CA TYR A 122 -4.16 1.33 3.81
C TYR A 122 -4.84 0.63 4.98
N LEU A 123 -4.03 0.14 5.92
CA LEU A 123 -4.49 -0.64 7.06
C LEU A 123 -4.31 0.15 8.34
N PHE A 124 -5.33 0.14 9.19
CA PHE A 124 -5.32 0.78 10.50
C PHE A 124 -5.80 -0.23 11.53
N ALA A 125 -5.07 -0.38 12.64
CA ALA A 125 -5.46 -1.27 13.73
C ALA A 125 -5.20 -0.68 15.11
N PHE A 126 -6.04 -1.04 16.09
CA PHE A 126 -5.93 -0.61 17.48
C PHE A 126 -6.49 -1.68 18.43
N PRO A 127 -5.97 -1.82 19.66
CA PRO A 127 -6.43 -2.81 20.62
C PRO A 127 -7.85 -2.50 21.12
N LEU A 128 -8.67 -3.55 21.28
CA LEU A 128 -9.97 -3.48 21.96
C LEU A 128 -9.90 -3.92 23.44
N GLY A 129 -8.74 -4.42 23.87
CA GLY A 129 -8.49 -4.97 25.20
C GLY A 129 -6.98 -5.10 25.45
N PRO A 130 -6.55 -6.04 26.31
CA PRO A 130 -5.12 -6.20 26.63
C PRO A 130 -4.29 -6.84 25.50
N ASN A 131 -4.92 -7.41 24.48
CA ASN A 131 -4.22 -7.96 23.32
C ASN A 131 -3.82 -6.82 22.36
N THR A 132 -2.52 -6.63 22.17
CA THR A 132 -1.92 -5.64 21.27
C THR A 132 -1.36 -6.23 19.97
N GLN A 133 -1.64 -7.50 19.66
CA GLN A 133 -1.18 -8.16 18.44
C GLN A 133 -2.27 -8.17 17.35
N ALA A 134 -2.08 -7.40 16.28
CA ALA A 134 -2.95 -7.45 15.10
C ALA A 134 -2.53 -8.63 14.21
N VAL A 135 -3.45 -9.58 14.00
CA VAL A 135 -3.20 -10.80 13.20
C VAL A 135 -4.18 -10.86 12.03
N PHE A 136 -3.67 -10.93 10.81
CA PHE A 136 -4.46 -10.86 9.57
C PHE A 136 -3.66 -11.36 8.35
N ARG A 137 -4.34 -11.57 7.21
CA ARG A 137 -3.69 -11.68 5.89
C ARG A 137 -4.09 -10.50 5.01
N LEU A 138 -3.26 -10.17 4.03
CA LEU A 138 -3.61 -9.16 3.02
C LEU A 138 -4.64 -9.70 2.01
N SER A 139 -4.69 -11.01 1.78
CA SER A 139 -5.75 -11.67 1.02
C SER A 139 -7.14 -11.45 1.64
N ASP A 140 -7.22 -11.31 2.97
CA ASP A 140 -8.49 -11.08 3.68
C ASP A 140 -9.09 -9.68 3.38
N VAL A 141 -8.27 -8.76 2.83
CA VAL A 141 -8.71 -7.43 2.35
C VAL A 141 -8.76 -7.33 0.82
N GLY A 142 -8.56 -8.46 0.12
CA GLY A 142 -8.63 -8.55 -1.34
C GLY A 142 -7.34 -8.20 -2.08
N VAL A 143 -6.19 -8.14 -1.40
CA VAL A 143 -4.88 -8.10 -2.08
C VAL A 143 -4.63 -9.43 -2.79
N SER A 144 -4.24 -9.38 -4.06
CA SER A 144 -4.05 -10.56 -4.92
C SER A 144 -2.62 -10.77 -5.42
N GLN A 145 -1.71 -9.83 -5.16
CA GLN A 145 -0.32 -9.83 -5.63
C GLN A 145 0.63 -9.33 -4.53
N PRO A 146 1.94 -9.66 -4.59
CA PRO A 146 2.90 -9.20 -3.60
C PRO A 146 2.88 -7.68 -3.42
N VAL A 147 3.04 -7.22 -2.18
CA VAL A 147 3.11 -5.80 -1.85
C VAL A 147 4.40 -5.51 -1.11
N TYR A 148 4.84 -4.25 -1.19
CA TYR A 148 5.72 -3.70 -0.17
C TYR A 148 4.83 -3.13 0.94
N LEU A 149 4.80 -3.82 2.09
CA LEU A 149 4.11 -3.39 3.29
C LEU A 149 5.02 -2.43 4.06
N TYR A 150 4.58 -1.19 4.23
CA TYR A 150 5.37 -0.09 4.78
C TYR A 150 4.67 0.57 5.97
N ASN A 151 5.43 0.89 7.02
CA ASN A 151 4.99 1.72 8.13
C ASN A 151 5.70 3.08 8.05
N SER A 152 4.97 4.12 7.65
CA SER A 152 5.51 5.47 7.50
C SER A 152 5.79 6.19 8.83
N LEU A 153 5.42 5.60 9.97
CA LEU A 153 5.71 6.16 11.31
C LEU A 153 7.08 5.74 11.85
N ASP A 154 7.53 4.52 11.56
CA ASP A 154 8.85 3.99 11.98
C ASP A 154 9.86 3.90 10.83
N GLY A 155 9.41 4.05 9.58
CA GLY A 155 10.26 3.95 8.39
C GLY A 155 10.64 2.51 8.02
N THR A 156 9.98 1.51 8.59
CA THR A 156 10.23 0.10 8.29
C THR A 156 9.29 -0.42 7.21
N GLY A 157 9.76 -1.37 6.41
CA GLY A 157 8.90 -2.05 5.45
C GLY A 157 9.56 -3.31 4.91
N ARG A 158 8.74 -4.14 4.25
CA ARG A 158 9.14 -5.46 3.75
C ARG A 158 8.22 -5.89 2.61
N VAL A 159 8.72 -6.78 1.75
CA VAL A 159 7.84 -7.51 0.81
C VAL A 159 7.01 -8.52 1.59
N VAL A 160 5.74 -8.65 1.22
CA VAL A 160 4.77 -9.58 1.82
C VAL A 160 3.95 -10.23 0.72
N ASP A 161 3.78 -11.56 0.79
CA ASP A 161 2.87 -12.29 -0.07
C ASP A 161 1.43 -12.24 0.48
N PRO A 162 0.38 -12.17 -0.37
CA PRO A 162 -0.99 -11.94 0.11
C PRO A 162 -1.51 -12.95 1.13
N ALA A 163 -1.04 -14.20 1.04
CA ALA A 163 -1.46 -15.31 1.89
C ALA A 163 -0.71 -15.41 3.23
N ASP A 164 0.37 -14.62 3.41
CA ASP A 164 1.17 -14.62 4.63
C ASP A 164 0.32 -14.21 5.83
N LEU A 165 0.46 -14.97 6.93
CA LEU A 165 -0.14 -14.59 8.21
C LEU A 165 0.74 -13.55 8.88
N LEU A 166 0.27 -12.31 8.89
CA LEU A 166 0.94 -11.17 9.53
C LEU A 166 0.59 -11.09 11.00
N SER A 167 1.52 -10.55 11.79
CA SER A 167 1.40 -10.43 13.24
C SER A 167 2.12 -9.15 13.66
N GLU A 168 1.40 -8.04 13.61
CA GLU A 168 1.94 -6.68 13.81
C GLU A 168 1.68 -6.22 15.26
N SER A 169 2.69 -5.66 15.92
CA SER A 169 2.61 -5.22 17.32
C SER A 169 2.09 -3.78 17.43
N ILE A 170 1.16 -3.54 18.36
CA ILE A 170 0.55 -2.23 18.57
C ILE A 170 1.09 -1.59 19.86
N ASP A 171 2.26 -0.96 19.75
CA ASP A 171 2.96 -0.39 20.91
C ASP A 171 2.41 0.97 21.34
N ASN A 172 1.96 1.79 20.38
CA ASN A 172 1.53 3.19 20.61
C ASN A 172 0.01 3.38 20.55
N GLY A 173 -0.76 2.33 20.89
CA GLY A 173 -2.23 2.35 20.93
C GLY A 173 -2.92 2.29 19.55
N TRP A 174 -2.15 2.37 18.45
CA TRP A 174 -2.58 2.06 17.09
C TRP A 174 -1.36 1.82 16.19
N ILE A 175 -1.59 1.17 15.05
CA ILE A 175 -0.65 1.07 13.92
C ILE A 175 -1.30 1.54 12.63
N TYR A 176 -0.46 1.97 11.70
CA TYR A 176 -0.85 2.33 10.35
C TYR A 176 0.15 1.78 9.35
N GLN A 177 -0.35 1.11 8.30
CA GLN A 177 0.49 0.48 7.29
C GLN A 177 -0.06 0.70 5.88
N GLU A 178 0.87 0.95 4.96
CA GLU A 178 0.66 1.20 3.54
C GLU A 178 1.13 -0.04 2.78
N ALA A 179 0.21 -0.76 2.14
CA ALA A 179 0.50 -1.90 1.29
C ALA A 179 0.54 -1.43 -0.18
N ALA A 180 1.74 -1.09 -0.63
CA ALA A 180 2.02 -0.62 -1.99
C ALA A 180 2.19 -1.80 -2.95
N PRO A 181 1.41 -1.90 -4.05
CA PRO A 181 1.47 -3.04 -4.96
C PRO A 181 2.82 -3.08 -5.70
N ILE A 182 3.44 -4.27 -5.74
CA ILE A 182 4.61 -4.52 -6.58
C ILE A 182 4.08 -4.92 -7.97
N GLY A 183 4.33 -4.07 -8.97
CA GLY A 183 3.88 -4.30 -10.34
C GLY A 183 4.84 -5.19 -11.15
N ILE A 184 4.58 -5.30 -12.45
CA ILE A 184 5.34 -6.14 -13.40
C ILE A 184 6.82 -5.75 -13.48
N SER A 185 7.15 -4.46 -13.28
CA SER A 185 8.54 -3.97 -13.18
C SER A 185 9.32 -4.49 -11.97
N GLY A 186 8.63 -5.02 -10.95
CA GLY A 186 9.19 -5.33 -9.64
C GLY A 186 9.38 -4.10 -8.74
N VAL A 187 8.89 -2.93 -9.14
CA VAL A 187 8.87 -1.68 -8.36
C VAL A 187 7.51 -1.52 -7.69
N ALA A 188 7.49 -0.98 -6.47
CA ALA A 188 6.27 -0.49 -5.81
C ALA A 188 6.42 1.00 -5.51
N VAL A 189 5.45 1.82 -5.93
CA VAL A 189 5.39 3.23 -5.51
C VAL A 189 4.63 3.30 -4.20
N ILE A 190 5.27 3.84 -3.16
CA ILE A 190 4.60 4.12 -1.88
C ILE A 190 3.76 5.38 -2.02
N GLY A 191 4.29 6.43 -2.67
CA GLY A 191 3.58 7.66 -3.03
C GLY A 191 4.21 8.92 -2.43
N ASP A 192 3.43 9.99 -2.30
CA ASP A 192 3.86 11.23 -1.65
C ASP A 192 3.93 11.07 -0.12
N SER A 193 5.14 10.87 0.41
CA SER A 193 5.40 10.55 1.82
C SER A 193 5.02 11.66 2.81
N GLY A 194 4.69 12.86 2.31
CA GLY A 194 4.16 13.93 3.14
C GLY A 194 2.65 13.89 3.39
N HIS A 195 1.92 12.87 2.92
CA HIS A 195 0.48 12.69 3.17
C HIS A 195 0.19 11.39 3.94
N PHE A 196 -0.95 11.33 4.61
CA PHE A 196 -1.48 10.09 5.23
C PHE A 196 -1.89 9.06 4.18
N VAL A 197 -2.24 9.50 2.97
CA VAL A 197 -2.72 8.64 1.87
C VAL A 197 -1.82 8.91 0.66
N PRO A 198 -0.58 8.39 0.63
CA PRO A 198 0.45 8.86 -0.30
C PRO A 198 0.10 8.69 -1.79
N LEU A 199 -0.72 7.69 -2.14
CA LEU A 199 -1.23 7.46 -3.50
C LEU A 199 -2.65 8.01 -3.75
N GLY A 200 -3.23 8.80 -2.82
CA GLY A 200 -4.59 9.33 -2.98
C GLY A 200 -4.75 10.18 -4.24
N LYS A 201 -5.84 9.96 -5.00
CA LYS A 201 -6.02 10.48 -6.39
C LYS A 201 -6.04 11.99 -6.59
N LYS A 202 -6.08 12.78 -5.51
CA LYS A 202 -5.93 14.25 -5.57
C LYS A 202 -4.46 14.70 -5.54
N ARG A 203 -3.55 13.79 -5.21
CA ARG A 203 -2.10 13.96 -5.28
C ARG A 203 -1.52 13.17 -6.45
N VAL A 204 -1.80 11.87 -6.54
CA VAL A 204 -1.30 11.00 -7.62
C VAL A 204 -2.42 10.76 -8.63
N THR A 205 -2.34 11.38 -9.80
CA THR A 205 -3.42 11.37 -10.80
C THR A 205 -3.36 10.16 -11.73
N GLN A 206 -2.19 9.52 -11.87
CA GLN A 206 -1.99 8.29 -12.63
C GLN A 206 -0.90 7.44 -11.99
N LEU A 207 -1.10 6.13 -11.97
CA LEU A 207 -0.10 5.13 -11.63
C LEU A 207 -0.40 3.87 -12.47
N THR A 208 0.54 3.44 -13.31
CA THR A 208 0.43 2.21 -14.12
C THR A 208 1.80 1.52 -14.22
N ASP A 209 1.85 0.22 -14.46
CA ASP A 209 3.11 -0.51 -14.67
C ASP A 209 2.98 -1.51 -15.84
N ASP A 210 3.73 -1.28 -16.92
CA ASP A 210 3.80 -2.13 -18.11
C ASP A 210 5.15 -2.87 -18.24
N GLY A 211 5.87 -3.01 -17.12
CA GLY A 211 7.30 -3.31 -17.07
C GLY A 211 8.14 -2.06 -16.80
N THR A 212 7.57 -0.87 -16.99
CA THR A 212 8.03 0.42 -16.44
C THR A 212 6.88 1.05 -15.67
N VAL A 213 7.15 1.62 -14.49
CA VAL A 213 6.11 2.38 -13.77
C VAL A 213 5.97 3.76 -14.39
N HIS A 214 4.75 4.16 -14.71
CA HIS A 214 4.40 5.52 -15.12
C HIS A 214 3.59 6.18 -14.01
N LEU A 215 4.07 7.32 -13.51
CA LEU A 215 3.49 8.04 -12.36
C LEU A 215 3.23 9.50 -12.74
N SER A 216 2.04 10.01 -12.45
CA SER A 216 1.71 11.43 -12.57
C SER A 216 1.23 12.02 -11.24
N ILE A 217 1.73 13.21 -10.91
CA ILE A 217 1.52 13.90 -9.63
C ILE A 217 0.99 15.29 -9.90
N ALA A 218 -0.12 15.66 -9.24
CA ALA A 218 -0.66 17.00 -9.25
C ALA A 218 -0.17 17.81 -8.04
N PHE A 219 0.17 19.07 -8.27
CA PHE A 219 0.63 20.01 -7.26
C PHE A 219 -0.47 21.04 -6.93
N ALA A 220 -0.43 21.58 -5.72
CA ALA A 220 -1.20 22.77 -5.36
C ALA A 220 -0.41 24.04 -5.73
N LYS A 221 -1.11 25.15 -5.96
CA LYS A 221 -0.47 26.43 -6.30
C LYS A 221 0.55 26.83 -5.21
N GLY A 222 1.81 27.02 -5.61
CA GLY A 222 2.89 27.37 -4.68
C GLY A 222 3.52 26.19 -3.94
N GLU A 223 3.22 24.94 -4.31
CA GLU A 223 4.09 23.80 -4.03
C GLU A 223 5.18 23.74 -5.10
N THR A 224 6.45 23.71 -4.69
CA THR A 224 7.61 23.71 -5.60
C THR A 224 8.30 22.36 -5.72
N SER A 225 8.12 21.47 -4.74
CA SER A 225 8.59 20.09 -4.78
C SER A 225 7.76 19.22 -3.82
N ARG A 226 7.65 17.92 -4.11
CA ARG A 226 7.12 16.87 -3.23
C ARG A 226 8.09 15.68 -3.26
N THR A 227 8.24 14.98 -2.14
CA THR A 227 9.02 13.75 -2.08
C THR A 227 8.13 12.56 -2.41
N ILE A 228 8.48 11.81 -3.44
CA ILE A 228 7.87 10.51 -3.73
C ILE A 228 8.78 9.42 -3.18
N GLU A 229 8.17 8.42 -2.56
CA GLU A 229 8.84 7.25 -2.02
C GLU A 229 8.40 5.98 -2.77
N GLY A 230 9.28 4.99 -2.84
CA GLY A 230 8.96 3.66 -3.34
C GLY A 230 9.98 2.61 -2.95
N TYR A 231 9.68 1.36 -3.30
CA TYR A 231 10.52 0.18 -3.13
C TYR A 231 10.99 -0.33 -4.51
N SER A 232 12.25 -0.75 -4.58
CA SER A 232 12.82 -1.46 -5.73
C SER A 232 13.99 -2.36 -5.29
N PRO A 233 14.05 -3.64 -5.73
CA PRO A 233 15.14 -4.56 -5.36
C PRO A 233 16.54 -4.08 -5.76
N ASP A 234 16.62 -3.21 -6.77
CA ASP A 234 17.84 -2.56 -7.25
C ASP A 234 17.57 -1.04 -7.37
N ALA A 235 18.61 -0.21 -7.39
CA ALA A 235 18.44 1.23 -7.64
C ALA A 235 17.75 1.45 -9.00
N PRO A 236 16.58 2.12 -9.07
CA PRO A 236 15.87 2.32 -10.32
C PRO A 236 16.43 3.52 -11.11
N THR A 237 16.22 3.52 -12.42
CA THR A 237 16.40 4.70 -13.27
C THR A 237 15.11 5.50 -13.35
N ILE A 238 15.21 6.81 -13.14
CA ILE A 238 14.10 7.77 -13.25
C ILE A 238 14.24 8.54 -14.56
N THR A 239 13.15 8.66 -15.33
CA THR A 239 13.08 9.52 -16.52
C THR A 239 11.90 10.46 -16.39
N THR A 240 12.11 11.77 -16.57
CA THR A 240 11.03 12.76 -16.55
C THR A 240 10.36 12.87 -17.92
N VAL A 241 9.04 12.89 -17.92
CA VAL A 241 8.19 13.16 -19.08
C VAL A 241 7.66 14.60 -19.02
N ALA A 242 7.31 15.07 -17.83
CA ALA A 242 6.92 16.45 -17.55
C ALA A 242 7.30 16.85 -16.11
N GLY A 243 7.63 18.13 -15.90
CA GLY A 243 8.23 18.59 -14.65
C GLY A 243 9.72 18.26 -14.57
N ASP A 244 10.24 18.18 -13.35
CA ASP A 244 11.66 17.91 -13.08
C ASP A 244 11.83 16.99 -11.85
N VAL A 245 13.01 16.38 -11.69
CA VAL A 245 13.34 15.53 -10.53
C VAL A 245 14.67 15.92 -9.92
N GLY A 246 14.70 15.93 -8.59
CA GLY A 246 15.94 16.05 -7.82
C GLY A 246 16.77 14.76 -7.86
N VAL A 247 17.90 14.80 -7.16
CA VAL A 247 18.75 13.60 -6.96
C VAL A 247 17.94 12.52 -6.24
N MET A 248 17.88 11.33 -6.82
CA MET A 248 17.34 10.15 -6.16
C MET A 248 18.28 9.70 -5.03
N ASP A 249 17.75 9.49 -3.84
CA ASP A 249 18.40 8.70 -2.80
C ASP A 249 17.88 7.26 -2.87
N TYR A 250 18.79 6.27 -2.79
CA TYR A 250 18.44 4.85 -2.76
C TYR A 250 19.23 4.14 -1.66
N ASN A 251 18.50 3.50 -0.75
CA ASN A 251 19.08 2.78 0.37
C ASN A 251 19.08 1.27 0.10
N PRO A 252 20.23 0.64 -0.23
CA PRO A 252 20.30 -0.79 -0.54
C PRO A 252 20.07 -1.71 0.66
N ARG A 253 19.94 -1.18 1.89
CA ARG A 253 19.59 -1.99 3.07
C ARG A 253 18.08 -2.11 3.26
N THR A 254 17.33 -1.07 2.91
CA THR A 254 15.86 -1.05 3.00
C THR A 254 15.18 -1.28 1.65
N LEU A 255 15.97 -1.27 0.55
CA LEU A 255 15.50 -1.39 -0.84
C LEU A 255 14.50 -0.29 -1.22
N ARG A 256 14.54 0.86 -0.53
CA ARG A 256 13.69 2.02 -0.79
C ARG A 256 14.44 3.10 -1.57
N PHE A 257 13.73 3.80 -2.44
CA PHE A 257 14.18 5.05 -3.03
C PHE A 257 13.31 6.22 -2.58
N THR A 258 13.89 7.43 -2.54
CA THR A 258 13.15 8.68 -2.48
C THR A 258 13.58 9.61 -3.61
N ILE A 259 12.62 10.30 -4.22
CA ILE A 259 12.86 11.27 -5.29
C ILE A 259 12.13 12.58 -4.97
N PRO A 260 12.83 13.73 -4.93
CA PRO A 260 12.18 15.03 -5.03
C PRO A 260 11.61 15.18 -6.44
N VAL A 261 10.34 15.55 -6.56
CA VAL A 261 9.66 15.80 -7.84
C VAL A 261 9.15 17.23 -7.85
N MET A 262 9.38 17.95 -8.93
CA MET A 262 9.02 19.35 -9.13
C MET A 262 7.98 19.49 -10.26
N PRO A 263 6.98 20.40 -10.12
CA PRO A 263 5.94 20.56 -11.13
C PRO A 263 6.47 21.17 -12.42
N GLY A 264 5.90 20.74 -13.54
CA GLY A 264 5.96 21.43 -14.83
C GLY A 264 5.05 22.65 -14.89
N ALA A 265 4.98 23.27 -16.06
CA ALA A 265 4.27 24.54 -16.28
C ALA A 265 2.75 24.47 -16.02
N ASP A 266 2.15 23.28 -16.09
CA ASP A 266 0.72 23.04 -15.84
C ASP A 266 0.39 22.71 -14.37
N GLY A 267 1.40 22.65 -13.48
CA GLY A 267 1.22 22.24 -12.09
C GLY A 267 1.16 20.72 -11.90
N THR A 268 1.57 19.93 -12.89
CA THR A 268 1.74 18.47 -12.78
C THR A 268 3.18 18.06 -13.04
N ALA A 269 3.57 16.88 -12.56
CA ALA A 269 4.78 16.20 -12.99
C ALA A 269 4.42 14.79 -13.45
N SER A 270 5.12 14.27 -14.46
CA SER A 270 4.96 12.90 -14.94
C SER A 270 6.33 12.27 -15.17
N LEU A 271 6.51 11.04 -14.68
CA LEU A 271 7.80 10.37 -14.64
C LEU A 271 7.66 8.86 -14.84
N GLN A 272 8.73 8.27 -15.35
CA GLN A 272 8.90 6.84 -15.57
C GLN A 272 9.96 6.29 -14.61
N ILE A 273 9.67 5.16 -13.97
CA ILE A 273 10.58 4.45 -13.06
C ILE A 273 10.81 3.04 -13.62
N ALA A 274 12.03 2.76 -14.04
CA ALA A 274 12.43 1.47 -14.56
C ALA A 274 13.48 0.82 -13.65
N ARG A 275 13.30 -0.46 -13.32
CA ARG A 275 14.29 -1.23 -12.55
C ARG A 275 15.52 -1.53 -13.41
N THR A 276 16.70 -1.12 -12.94
CA THR A 276 17.98 -1.34 -13.64
C THR A 276 18.40 -2.81 -13.59
N GLY A 277 17.80 -3.64 -14.44
CA GLY A 277 18.07 -5.09 -14.50
C GLY A 277 17.00 -5.92 -15.20
N ALA A 278 15.82 -5.37 -15.53
CA ALA A 278 14.69 -6.11 -16.11
C ALA A 278 14.89 -6.63 -17.57
N GLY A 279 16.10 -6.56 -18.12
CA GLY A 279 16.37 -6.87 -19.54
C GLY A 279 17.40 -7.98 -19.75
N THR A 280 16.93 -9.23 -19.94
CA THR A 280 17.47 -10.34 -20.78
C THR A 280 17.09 -11.72 -20.23
N GLY A 281 15.77 -11.96 -20.07
CA GLY A 281 15.26 -13.18 -19.44
C GLY A 281 14.19 -13.97 -20.20
N LEU A 282 13.95 -13.72 -21.50
CA LEU A 282 13.02 -14.52 -22.34
C LEU A 282 13.20 -14.22 -23.86
N ARG A 283 14.36 -14.53 -24.43
CA ARG A 283 14.52 -14.76 -25.88
C ARG A 283 15.32 -16.04 -26.07
N GLY A 284 14.69 -17.07 -26.66
CA GLY A 284 15.31 -18.36 -26.88
C GLY A 284 16.54 -18.25 -27.78
N ALA A 285 17.68 -18.74 -27.30
CA ALA A 285 18.85 -18.94 -28.16
C ALA A 285 18.55 -20.09 -29.15
N PRO A 286 18.95 -19.97 -30.44
CA PRO A 286 18.77 -21.05 -31.40
C PRO A 286 19.61 -22.27 -30.99
N GLY A 287 19.04 -23.46 -31.14
CA GLY A 287 19.65 -24.71 -30.68
C GLY A 287 20.99 -24.99 -31.37
N ARG A 288 22.03 -25.27 -30.57
CA ARG A 288 23.28 -25.85 -31.09
C ARG A 288 23.02 -27.27 -31.57
N GLU A 289 23.41 -27.55 -32.80
CA GLU A 289 23.41 -28.88 -33.39
C GLU A 289 24.30 -29.85 -32.58
N ARG A 290 23.88 -31.12 -32.49
CA ARG A 290 24.73 -32.20 -31.98
C ARG A 290 25.58 -32.76 -33.11
N PRO A 291 26.89 -33.01 -32.92
CA PRO A 291 27.68 -33.76 -33.89
C PRO A 291 27.17 -35.19 -34.02
N ARG A 292 27.17 -35.73 -35.25
CA ARG A 292 27.01 -37.17 -35.51
C ARG A 292 28.25 -37.91 -35.03
N GLN A 293 28.06 -39.13 -34.51
CA GLN A 293 29.11 -40.15 -34.42
C GLN A 293 28.68 -41.33 -35.29
N ASP A 294 29.56 -41.72 -36.22
CA ASP A 294 29.41 -42.86 -37.12
C ASP A 294 30.23 -44.07 -36.63
N GLY A 295 29.79 -45.30 -36.95
CA GLY A 295 30.45 -46.58 -36.64
C GLY A 295 30.24 -47.07 -35.19
N GLY A 296 29.82 -48.30 -34.89
CA GLY A 296 30.03 -49.58 -35.58
C GLY A 296 31.46 -50.09 -35.31
N THR A 297 31.75 -51.31 -34.83
CA THR A 297 31.00 -52.55 -34.49
C THR A 297 31.86 -53.33 -33.45
N ASP A 298 31.54 -54.49 -32.84
CA ASP A 298 30.45 -55.47 -32.98
C ASP A 298 30.31 -56.34 -31.69
N ASP A 299 29.51 -57.42 -31.77
CA ASP A 299 29.60 -58.70 -31.04
C ASP A 299 29.16 -58.82 -29.54
N ARG A 300 28.00 -59.48 -29.40
CA ARG A 300 27.75 -60.70 -28.60
C ARG A 300 27.34 -60.70 -27.12
N LEU A 301 26.20 -61.39 -26.97
CA LEU A 301 25.87 -62.48 -26.02
C LEU A 301 25.35 -62.11 -24.61
N LEU A 302 24.15 -62.67 -24.36
CA LEU A 302 23.67 -63.28 -23.11
C LEU A 302 23.58 -62.39 -21.84
N SER A 303 22.56 -62.42 -21.00
CA SER A 303 21.17 -62.88 -20.98
C SER A 303 20.75 -62.86 -19.49
N SER A 304 19.44 -62.72 -19.24
CA SER A 304 18.69 -63.38 -18.15
C SER A 304 18.60 -62.75 -16.73
N VAL A 305 17.43 -62.99 -16.12
CA VAL A 305 17.04 -62.97 -14.69
C VAL A 305 17.09 -61.58 -14.00
N SER A 306 15.99 -60.83 -13.87
CA SER A 306 14.83 -61.02 -12.95
C SER A 306 15.18 -60.87 -11.45
N GLY A 307 14.55 -59.93 -10.74
CA GLY A 307 14.83 -59.75 -9.30
C GLY A 307 14.05 -58.63 -8.61
N VAL A 308 12.73 -58.79 -8.45
CA VAL A 308 11.89 -57.89 -7.63
C VAL A 308 12.20 -58.05 -6.14
N ARG A 309 12.29 -56.94 -5.38
CA ARG A 309 11.68 -56.85 -4.04
C ARG A 309 11.49 -55.43 -3.51
N GLN A 310 10.27 -55.19 -3.03
CA GLN A 310 9.88 -54.06 -2.17
C GLN A 310 10.20 -54.36 -0.69
N ALA A 311 9.88 -53.36 0.13
CA ALA A 311 9.68 -53.38 1.59
C ALA A 311 10.95 -53.17 2.45
N GLY A 312 10.88 -52.38 3.52
CA GLY A 312 9.69 -51.70 4.04
C GLY A 312 9.94 -50.76 5.21
N ALA A 313 8.84 -50.29 5.80
CA ALA A 313 8.82 -49.27 6.84
C ALA A 313 9.36 -49.75 8.19
N LYS A 314 9.87 -48.79 8.98
CA LYS A 314 9.40 -48.50 10.34
C LYS A 314 9.47 -47.00 10.59
#